data_AF-A0A142WXV0-F1
#
_entry.id   AF-A0A142WXV0-F1
#
_cell.length_a   1.000
_cell.length_b   1.000
_cell.length_c   1.000
_cell.angle_alpha   90.00
_cell.angle_beta   90.00
_cell.angle_gamma   90.00
#
_symmetry.space_group_name_H-M   'P 1'
#
loop_
_entity.id
_entity.type
_entity.pdbx_description
1 polymer ?
#
loop_
_entity_poly.entity_id
_entity_poly.type
_entity_poly.pdbx_seq_one_letter_code
_entity_poly.pdbx_strand_id
1 'polypeptide(L)' 'MEKPTYFVKVNLRRFVENARREGEPLTPESAKLYLRAWGLEPCLGNVWRCNETTVDYLRPEEIETKIKV' A
#
# COMPACT_ATOMS: atom_id res chain seq x y z
N MET A 1 1.42 -21.62 5.69
CA MET A 1 2.15 -20.67 6.57
C MET A 1 1.47 -19.33 6.42
N GLU A 2 0.70 -18.88 7.41
CA GLU A 2 0.37 -17.45 7.50
C GLU A 2 1.67 -16.72 7.85
N LYS A 3 2.08 -15.90 6.89
CA LYS A 3 3.37 -15.20 6.85
C LYS A 3 3.29 -13.90 7.64
N PRO A 4 4.44 -13.36 8.08
CA PRO A 4 4.49 -12.18 8.95
C PRO A 4 3.55 -11.07 8.51
N THR A 5 2.82 -10.53 9.49
CA THR A 5 1.83 -9.48 9.30
C THR A 5 2.51 -8.14 9.48
N TYR A 6 2.43 -7.27 8.49
CA TYR A 6 2.92 -5.91 8.56
C TYR A 6 1.76 -4.93 8.72
N PHE A 7 1.96 -3.90 9.54
CA PHE A 7 1.20 -2.67 9.46
C PHE A 7 2.03 -1.64 8.70
N VAL A 8 1.51 -1.18 7.57
CA VAL A 8 2.18 -0.19 6.71
C VAL A 8 1.34 1.07 6.63
N LYS A 9 1.96 2.22 6.88
CA LYS A 9 1.35 3.51 6.58
C LYS A 9 1.72 3.90 5.15
N VAL A 10 0.74 3.88 4.26
CA VAL A 10 0.96 4.14 2.83
C VAL A 10 0.91 5.64 2.56
N ASN A 11 1.94 6.15 1.90
CA ASN A 11 1.95 7.49 1.32
C ASN A 11 1.13 7.49 0.03
N LEU A 12 -0.20 7.65 0.18
CA LEU A 12 -1.12 7.63 -0.97
C LEU A 12 -0.78 8.67 -2.03
N ARG A 13 -0.20 9.81 -1.63
CA ARG A 13 0.23 10.84 -2.58
C ARG A 13 1.35 10.32 -3.48
N ARG A 14 2.40 9.72 -2.90
CA ARG A 14 3.51 9.14 -3.68
C ARG A 14 3.04 7.99 -4.56
N PHE A 15 2.17 7.14 -4.03
CA PHE A 15 1.57 6.03 -4.79
C PHE A 15 0.84 6.52 -6.04
N VAL A 16 -0.01 7.55 -5.91
CA VAL A 16 -0.72 8.17 -7.04
C VAL A 16 0.25 8.86 -8.01
N GLU A 17 1.26 9.57 -7.51
CA GLU A 17 2.27 10.22 -8.34
C GLU A 17 3.06 9.20 -9.19
N ASN A 18 3.39 8.04 -8.61
CA ASN A 18 4.11 6.96 -9.29
C ASN A 18 3.23 6.29 -10.36
N ALA A 19 2.00 5.91 -10.03
CA ALA A 19 1.08 5.34 -11.01
C ALA A 19 0.87 6.28 -12.21
N ARG A 20 0.72 7.59 -11.95
CA ARG A 20 0.61 8.59 -13.02
C ARG A 20 1.84 8.65 -13.93
N ARG A 21 3.05 8.53 -13.36
CA ARG A 21 4.31 8.50 -14.14
C ARG A 21 4.41 7.28 -15.04
N GLU A 22 3.73 6.18 -14.68
CA GLU A 22 3.72 4.92 -15.43
C GLU A 22 2.59 4.82 -16.44
N GLY A 23 1.79 5.89 -16.58
CA GLY A 23 0.71 5.96 -17.54
C GLY A 23 -0.66 5.57 -16.97
N GLU A 24 -0.75 5.29 -15.67
CA GLU A 24 -2.00 4.97 -14.97
C GLU A 24 -2.40 6.10 -14.01
N PRO A 25 -3.14 7.12 -14.46
CA PRO A 25 -3.56 8.20 -13.58
C PRO A 25 -4.61 7.71 -12.57
N LEU A 26 -4.16 7.31 -11.38
CA LEU A 26 -5.05 6.93 -10.28
C LEU A 26 -5.56 8.16 -9.53
N THR A 27 -6.83 8.13 -9.14
CA THR A 27 -7.32 9.02 -8.06
C THR A 27 -6.97 8.41 -6.69
N PRO A 28 -6.97 9.19 -5.60
CA PRO A 28 -6.77 8.65 -4.25
C PRO A 28 -7.76 7.51 -3.90
N GLU A 29 -9.00 7.58 -4.39
CA GLU A 29 -10.02 6.57 -4.16
C GLU A 29 -9.67 5.28 -4.92
N SER A 30 -9.32 5.39 -6.20
CA SER A 30 -8.89 4.24 -7.00
C SER A 30 -7.62 3.62 -6.44
N ALA A 31 -6.65 4.41 -5.99
CA ALA A 31 -5.45 3.91 -5.33
C ALA A 31 -5.78 3.00 -4.13
N LYS A 32 -6.73 3.39 -3.28
CA LYS A 32 -7.20 2.55 -2.16
C LYS A 32 -7.84 1.24 -2.64
N LEU A 33 -8.53 1.24 -3.79
CA LEU A 33 -9.09 0.02 -4.37
C LEU A 33 -7.98 -0.93 -4.85
N TYR A 34 -6.91 -0.41 -5.47
CA TYR A 34 -5.75 -1.21 -5.87
C TYR A 34 -5.08 -1.88 -4.67
N LEU A 35 -4.85 -1.13 -3.58
CA LEU A 35 -4.28 -1.69 -2.35
C LEU A 35 -5.13 -2.86 -1.83
N ARG A 36 -6.46 -2.73 -1.83
CA ARG A 36 -7.37 -3.82 -1.46
C ARG A 36 -7.29 -5.01 -2.42
N ALA A 37 -7.24 -4.75 -3.73
CA ALA A 37 -7.12 -5.80 -4.75
C ALA A 37 -5.80 -6.58 -4.63
N TRP A 38 -4.73 -5.92 -4.17
CA TRP A 38 -3.46 -6.55 -3.84
C TRP A 38 -3.46 -7.31 -2.52
N GLY A 39 -4.57 -7.31 -1.78
CA GLY A 39 -4.69 -8.01 -0.50
C GLY A 39 -4.19 -7.21 0.70
N LEU A 40 -4.08 -5.88 0.58
CA LEU A 40 -3.89 -5.01 1.74
C LEU A 40 -5.25 -4.67 2.34
N GLU A 41 -5.37 -4.88 3.65
CA GLU A 41 -6.60 -4.65 4.38
C GLU A 41 -6.56 -3.28 5.06
N PRO A 42 -7.58 -2.43 4.86
CA PRO A 42 -7.61 -1.10 5.46
C PRO A 42 -7.74 -1.21 6.98
N CYS A 43 -6.94 -0.42 7.69
CA CYS A 43 -7.04 -0.24 9.13
C CYS A 43 -7.51 1.21 9.42
N LEU A 44 -6.85 1.89 10.36
CA LEU A 44 -7.17 3.27 10.71
C LEU A 44 -6.42 4.26 9.79
N GLY A 45 -7.16 5.15 9.12
CA GLY A 45 -6.59 6.18 8.25
C GLY A 45 -5.90 5.59 7.02
N ASN A 46 -4.61 5.91 6.83
CA ASN A 46 -3.78 5.38 5.73
C ASN A 46 -2.91 4.19 6.18
N VAL A 47 -3.25 3.56 7.31
CA VAL A 47 -2.59 2.34 7.78
C VAL A 47 -3.28 1.13 7.16
N TRP A 48 -2.49 0.18 6.71
CA TRP A 48 -2.91 -1.04 6.05
C TRP A 48 -2.25 -2.25 6.68
N ARG A 49 -2.99 -3.34 6.81
CA ARG A 49 -2.48 -4.65 7.21
C ARG A 49 -2.16 -5.45 5.96
N CYS A 50 -0.98 -6.05 5.91
CA CYS A 50 -0.53 -6.81 4.75
C CYS A 50 0.44 -7.92 5.16
N ASN A 51 0.75 -8.84 4.25
CA ASN A 51 1.76 -9.87 4.48
C ASN A 51 3.07 -9.48 3.79
N GLU A 52 4.11 -10.30 3.94
CA GLU A 52 5.42 -10.04 3.34
C GLU A 52 5.39 -9.95 1.81
N THR A 53 4.57 -10.75 1.14
CA THR A 53 4.46 -10.72 -0.32
C THR A 53 3.77 -9.44 -0.80
N THR A 54 2.73 -9.00 -0.11
CA THR A 54 1.92 -7.86 -0.56
C THR A 54 2.56 -6.51 -0.22
N VAL A 55 3.41 -6.44 0.81
CA VAL A 55 4.21 -5.23 1.06
C VAL A 55 5.27 -4.99 -0.02
N ASP A 56 5.76 -6.03 -0.69
CA ASP A 56 6.76 -5.91 -1.75
C ASP A 56 6.20 -5.32 -3.07
N TYR A 57 4.87 -5.22 -3.19
CA TYR A 57 4.23 -4.49 -4.29
C TYR A 57 4.29 -2.97 -4.10
N LEU A 58 4.56 -2.50 -2.87
CA LEU A 58 4.76 -1.09 -2.57
C LEU A 58 6.22 -0.73 -2.72
N ARG A 59 6.49 0.41 -3.35
CA ARG A 59 7.86 0.95 -3.41
C ARG A 59 8.27 1.53 -2.06
N PRO A 60 9.56 1.54 -1.73
CA PRO A 60 10.03 2.11 -0.46
C PRO A 60 9.53 3.53 -0.19
N GLU A 61 9.48 4.39 -1.22
CA GLU A 61 9.00 5.78 -1.10
C GLU A 61 7.48 5.92 -0.93
N GLU A 62 6.73 4.85 -1.18
CA GLU A 62 5.28 4.77 -0.98
C GLU A 62 4.93 4.33 0.45
N ILE A 63 5.94 3.96 1.25
CA ILE A 63 5.79 3.50 2.62
C ILE A 63 6.33 4.57 3.57
N GLU A 64 5.46 5.22 4.34
CA GLU A 64 5.88 6.16 5.38
C GLU A 64 6.40 5.44 6.63
N THR A 65 5.83 4.27 6.94
CA THR A 65 6.19 3.47 8.11
C THR A 65 5.81 2.02 7.86
N LYS A 66 6.66 1.08 8.29
CA LYS A 66 6.44 -0.37 8.23
C LYS A 66 6.75 -1.00 9.59
N ILE A 67 5.76 -1.63 10.21
CA ILE A 67 5.87 -2.31 11.50
C ILE A 67 5.58 -3.79 11.28
N LYS A 68 6.50 -4.66 11.68
CA LYS A 68 6.32 -6.12 11.64
C LYS A 68 5.69 -6.60 12.95
N VAL A 69 4.70 -7.48 12.86
CA VAL A 69 4.00 -8.11 13.98
C VAL A 69 4.09 -9.62 13.87
#